data_AF-A0A0B7MVC8-F1
#
_entry.id   AF-A0A0B7MVC8-F1
#
_cell.length_a   1.000
_cell.length_b   1.000
_cell.length_c   1.000
_cell.angle_alpha   90.00
_cell.angle_beta   90.00
_cell.angle_gamma   90.00
#
_symmetry.space_group_name_H-M   'P 1'
#
loop_
_entity.id
_entity.type
_entity.pdbx_description
1 polymer ?
#
loop_
_entity_poly.entity_id
_entity_poly.type
_entity_poly.pdbx_seq_one_letter_code
_entity_poly.pdbx_strand_id
1 'polypeptide(L)'
;MVLSMTNSQLRTMYMRDHPPIIRPALEVHRLTSVSSFLHTRMHSSARNLWFRLLHNKVPSKVNLRPILRLPDEMCVFCGGRETTAHMLFTCPSHADAWTNYFALVFVPSGPLNMDQVSQDIMSLNLQEYRLLDSELKVSVFEAVTCLLTSVWRAKWQHHFDAVAPDNQSIVDRAMVNLRHLSALNIL
;
A
#
# COMPACT_ATOMS: atom_id res chain seq x y z
N MET A 1 -7.31 17.15 46.67
CA MET A 1 -7.97 15.87 46.99
C MET A 1 -7.31 14.63 46.34
N VAL A 2 -6.31 14.79 45.47
CA VAL A 2 -5.55 13.65 44.88
C VAL A 2 -4.39 13.19 45.78
N LEU A 3 -3.82 14.12 46.56
CA LEU A 3 -2.66 13.88 47.44
C LEU A 3 -2.96 12.98 48.66
N SER A 4 -4.21 12.64 48.91
CA SER A 4 -4.66 11.76 50.01
C SER A 4 -5.11 10.37 49.51
N MET A 5 -5.02 10.11 48.20
CA MET A 5 -5.49 8.86 47.62
C MET A 5 -4.44 7.76 47.78
N THR A 6 -4.90 6.55 48.07
CA THR A 6 -4.03 5.37 48.06
C THR A 6 -3.65 5.02 46.61
N ASN A 7 -2.54 4.29 46.42
CA ASN A 7 -2.09 3.85 45.09
C ASN A 7 -3.17 3.04 44.34
N SER A 8 -4.02 2.29 45.05
CA SER A 8 -5.13 1.56 44.41
C SER A 8 -6.20 2.51 43.87
N GLN A 9 -6.54 3.56 44.63
CA GLN A 9 -7.50 4.58 44.21
C GLN A 9 -6.95 5.40 43.03
N LEU A 10 -5.67 5.76 43.05
CA LEU A 10 -4.99 6.43 41.94
C LEU A 10 -5.00 5.56 40.66
N ARG A 11 -4.73 4.26 40.80
CA ARG A 11 -4.75 3.31 39.68
C ARG A 11 -6.15 3.13 39.08
N THR A 12 -7.17 3.03 39.91
CA THR A 12 -8.57 2.93 39.46
C THR A 12 -9.01 4.21 38.75
N MET A 13 -8.62 5.37 39.27
CA MET A 13 -8.91 6.66 38.63
C MET A 13 -8.20 6.76 37.27
N TYR A 14 -6.92 6.42 37.21
CA TYR A 14 -6.16 6.39 35.96
C TYR A 14 -6.76 5.44 34.92
N MET A 15 -7.16 4.22 35.33
CA MET A 15 -7.75 3.23 34.42
C MET A 15 -9.17 3.57 33.96
N ARG A 16 -9.91 4.39 34.70
CA ARG A 16 -11.22 4.91 34.26
C ARG A 16 -11.06 5.83 33.05
N ASP A 17 -10.04 6.70 33.08
CA ASP A 17 -9.78 7.66 32.00
C ASP A 17 -8.88 7.08 30.90
N HIS A 18 -8.11 6.03 31.22
CA HIS A 18 -7.21 5.33 30.31
C HIS A 18 -7.49 3.83 30.42
N PRO A 19 -8.58 3.35 29.83
CA PRO A 19 -8.87 1.92 29.82
C PRO A 19 -7.64 1.17 29.31
N PRO A 20 -7.27 0.03 29.93
CA PRO A 20 -6.15 -0.77 29.45
C PRO A 20 -6.38 -1.08 27.97
N ILE A 21 -5.33 -0.95 27.17
CA ILE A 21 -5.38 -1.32 25.75
C ILE A 21 -5.79 -2.79 25.71
N ILE A 22 -7.06 -3.05 25.43
CA ILE A 22 -7.56 -4.38 25.17
C ILE A 22 -6.89 -4.78 23.87
N ARG A 23 -5.86 -5.63 23.96
CA ARG A 23 -5.31 -6.28 22.77
C ARG A 23 -6.46 -7.12 22.24
N PRO A 24 -7.06 -6.77 21.08
CA PRO A 24 -7.99 -7.69 20.45
C PRO A 24 -7.24 -9.02 20.26
N ALA A 25 -7.94 -10.15 20.28
CA ALA A 25 -7.37 -11.40 19.80
C ALA A 25 -6.97 -11.18 18.34
N LEU A 26 -5.72 -10.77 18.13
CA LEU A 26 -5.14 -10.52 16.82
C LEU A 26 -4.90 -11.88 16.22
N GLU A 27 -5.60 -12.17 15.13
CA GLU A 27 -5.38 -13.38 14.34
C GLU A 27 -3.89 -13.55 14.06
N VAL A 28 -3.33 -14.71 14.39
CA VAL A 28 -1.89 -15.00 14.28
C VAL A 28 -1.38 -14.71 12.86
N HIS A 29 -2.20 -14.98 11.84
CA HIS A 29 -1.89 -14.68 10.43
C HIS A 29 -1.73 -13.19 10.12
N ARG A 30 -2.43 -12.30 10.83
CA ARG A 30 -2.22 -10.85 10.70
C ARG A 30 -0.90 -10.44 11.33
N LEU A 31 -0.52 -11.05 12.45
CA LEU A 31 0.75 -10.77 13.12
C LEU A 31 1.95 -11.21 12.27
N THR A 32 1.88 -12.38 11.61
CA THR A 32 2.95 -12.84 10.71
C THR A 32 3.08 -11.95 9.48
N SER A 33 1.95 -11.52 8.89
CA SER A 33 1.95 -10.66 7.70
C SER A 33 2.46 -9.25 8.00
N VAL A 34 2.03 -8.65 9.12
CA VAL A 34 2.56 -7.36 9.60
C VAL A 34 4.05 -7.46 9.90
N SER A 35 4.49 -8.53 10.57
CA SER A 35 5.91 -8.75 10.85
C SER A 35 6.72 -8.85 9.56
N SER A 36 6.28 -9.66 8.59
CA SER A 36 6.93 -9.80 7.28
C SER A 36 7.05 -8.45 6.56
N PHE A 37 5.95 -7.68 6.54
CA PHE A 37 5.94 -6.33 5.96
C PHE A 37 6.97 -5.40 6.64
N LEU A 38 7.03 -5.38 7.97
CA LEU A 38 7.95 -4.52 8.73
C LEU A 38 9.42 -4.87 8.46
N HIS A 39 9.74 -6.15 8.25
CA HIS A 39 11.10 -6.61 7.95
C HIS A 39 11.48 -6.52 6.47
N THR A 40 10.53 -6.20 5.58
CA THR A 40 10.82 -6.09 4.15
C THR A 40 11.82 -4.96 3.88
N ARG A 41 12.85 -5.22 3.07
CA ARG A 41 13.79 -4.17 2.64
C ARG A 41 13.09 -3.27 1.64
N MET A 42 12.89 -2.00 2.00
CA MET A 42 12.21 -1.03 1.13
C MET A 42 12.90 0.32 1.23
N HIS A 43 13.03 1.02 0.09
CA HIS A 43 13.46 2.40 0.09
C HIS A 43 12.50 3.27 0.92
N SER A 44 13.02 4.30 1.59
CA SER A 44 12.25 5.16 2.51
C SER A 44 11.02 5.79 1.85
N SER A 45 11.15 6.23 0.60
CA SER A 45 10.01 6.77 -0.17
C SER A 45 8.90 5.74 -0.41
N ALA A 46 9.26 4.48 -0.69
CA ALA A 46 8.30 3.40 -0.86
C ALA A 46 7.62 3.04 0.48
N ARG A 47 8.39 3.00 1.57
CA ARG A 47 7.85 2.78 2.92
C ARG A 47 6.84 3.87 3.32
N ASN A 48 7.14 5.12 2.99
CA ASN A 48 6.22 6.24 3.21
C ASN A 48 4.92 6.10 2.41
N LEU A 49 4.99 5.62 1.15
CA LEU A 49 3.80 5.34 0.35
C LEU A 49 2.95 4.24 0.99
N TRP A 50 3.57 3.14 1.44
CA TRP A 50 2.86 2.07 2.16
C TRP A 50 2.19 2.56 3.44
N PHE A 51 2.90 3.34 4.26
CA PHE A 51 2.31 3.90 5.48
C PHE A 51 1.07 4.75 5.15
N ARG A 52 1.18 5.62 4.15
CA ARG A 52 0.04 6.41 3.67
C ARG A 52 -1.08 5.53 3.14
N LEU A 53 -0.78 4.46 2.41
CA LEU A 53 -1.77 3.52 1.89
C LEU A 53 -2.55 2.85 3.02
N LEU A 54 -1.85 2.25 3.99
CA LEU A 54 -2.44 1.52 5.12
C LEU A 54 -3.30 2.42 6.01
N HIS A 55 -2.96 3.70 6.12
CA HIS A 55 -3.73 4.68 6.90
C HIS A 55 -4.75 5.47 6.08
N ASN A 56 -4.95 5.13 4.81
CA ASN A 56 -5.78 5.87 3.86
C ASN A 56 -5.45 7.38 3.84
N LYS A 57 -4.16 7.70 3.80
CA LYS A 57 -3.56 9.05 3.72
C LYS A 57 -2.77 9.26 2.43
N VAL A 58 -2.99 8.42 1.42
CA VAL A 58 -2.50 8.68 0.05
C VAL A 58 -3.21 9.94 -0.45
N PRO A 59 -2.51 10.96 -0.96
CA PRO A 59 -3.13 12.19 -1.43
C PRO A 59 -3.82 12.01 -2.80
N SER A 60 -4.84 11.15 -2.81
CA SER A 60 -5.89 11.11 -3.83
C SER A 60 -6.77 12.35 -3.72
N LYS A 61 -7.53 12.69 -4.77
CA LYS A 61 -8.44 13.85 -4.71
C LYS A 61 -9.42 13.80 -3.54
N VAL A 62 -9.96 12.63 -3.19
CA VAL A 62 -10.83 12.47 -2.02
C VAL A 62 -10.14 12.92 -0.73
N ASN A 63 -8.88 12.52 -0.54
CA ASN A 63 -8.12 12.87 0.67
C ASN A 63 -7.60 14.32 0.65
N LEU A 64 -7.34 14.86 -0.54
CA LEU A 64 -6.83 16.22 -0.72
C LEU A 64 -7.93 17.28 -0.71
N ARG A 65 -9.15 16.97 -1.14
CA ARG A 65 -10.25 17.95 -1.22
C ARG A 65 -10.46 18.76 0.06
N PRO A 66 -10.56 18.17 1.27
CA PRO A 66 -10.74 18.97 2.48
C PRO A 66 -9.55 19.87 2.82
N ILE A 67 -8.34 19.55 2.32
CA ILE A 67 -7.09 20.28 2.62
C ILE A 67 -6.87 21.40 1.60
N LEU A 68 -7.00 21.09 0.31
CA LEU A 68 -6.68 21.97 -0.81
C LEU A 68 -7.91 22.63 -1.44
N ARG A 69 -9.12 22.33 -0.96
CA ARG A 69 -10.40 22.81 -1.51
C ARG A 69 -10.53 22.55 -3.02
N LEU A 70 -10.18 21.33 -3.42
CA LEU A 70 -10.29 20.90 -4.81
C LEU A 70 -11.74 21.05 -5.32
N PRO A 71 -11.93 21.40 -6.61
CA PRO A 71 -13.26 21.62 -7.19
C PRO A 71 -14.13 20.34 -7.15
N ASP A 72 -13.50 19.18 -7.31
CA ASP A 72 -14.14 17.87 -7.36
C ASP A 72 -13.25 16.77 -6.78
N GLU A 73 -13.82 15.56 -6.68
CA GLU A 73 -13.13 14.33 -6.27
C GLU A 73 -12.97 13.34 -7.43
N MET A 74 -13.04 13.81 -8.68
CA MET A 74 -13.20 12.97 -9.86
C MET A 74 -11.85 12.72 -10.53
N CYS A 75 -11.53 11.46 -10.78
CA CYS A 75 -10.36 11.02 -11.51
C CYS A 75 -10.34 11.65 -12.90
N VAL A 76 -9.25 12.32 -13.24
CA VAL A 76 -9.09 13.01 -14.53
C VAL A 76 -9.02 12.05 -15.72
N PHE A 77 -8.73 10.77 -15.46
CA PHE A 77 -8.53 9.78 -16.52
C PHE A 77 -9.79 9.00 -16.89
N CYS A 78 -10.67 8.72 -15.92
CA CYS A 78 -11.85 7.90 -16.17
C CYS A 78 -13.15 8.50 -15.63
N GLY A 79 -13.10 9.68 -15.00
CA GLY A 79 -14.27 10.35 -14.43
C GLY A 79 -14.89 9.63 -13.22
N GLY A 80 -14.24 8.60 -12.66
CA GLY A 80 -14.69 7.94 -11.42
C GLY A 80 -14.30 8.72 -10.17
N ARG A 81 -14.86 8.40 -9.00
CA ARG A 81 -14.43 9.01 -7.73
C ARG A 81 -13.02 8.54 -7.35
N GLU A 82 -12.07 9.46 -7.22
CA GLU A 82 -10.67 9.16 -6.99
C GLU A 82 -10.36 8.94 -5.49
N THR A 83 -10.70 7.75 -5.00
CA THR A 83 -10.26 7.23 -3.70
C THR A 83 -8.80 6.77 -3.77
N THR A 84 -8.20 6.44 -2.62
CA THR A 84 -6.87 5.79 -2.57
C THR A 84 -6.83 4.50 -3.39
N ALA A 85 -7.86 3.64 -3.24
CA ALA A 85 -7.96 2.39 -3.98
C ALA A 85 -8.08 2.63 -5.49
N HIS A 86 -8.90 3.62 -5.89
CA HIS A 86 -9.05 3.99 -7.28
C HIS A 86 -7.75 4.53 -7.88
N MET A 87 -7.10 5.47 -7.21
CA MET A 87 -5.87 6.11 -7.69
C MET A 87 -4.73 5.13 -7.96
N LEU A 88 -4.62 4.07 -7.15
CA LEU A 88 -3.46 3.16 -7.16
C LEU A 88 -3.75 1.79 -7.80
N PHE A 89 -4.99 1.30 -7.73
CA PHE A 89 -5.32 -0.09 -8.12
C PHE A 89 -6.40 -0.14 -9.20
N THR A 90 -7.57 0.45 -8.94
CA THR A 90 -8.78 0.13 -9.73
C THR A 90 -9.09 1.11 -10.86
N CYS A 91 -8.31 2.18 -11.04
CA CYS A 91 -8.52 3.08 -12.17
C CYS A 91 -8.17 2.39 -13.51
N PRO A 92 -9.09 2.41 -14.51
CA PRO A 92 -8.86 1.81 -15.82
C PRO A 92 -7.60 2.31 -16.55
N SER A 93 -7.18 3.56 -16.29
CA SER A 93 -6.00 4.17 -16.91
C SER A 93 -4.69 3.39 -16.72
N HIS A 94 -4.60 2.57 -15.67
CA HIS A 94 -3.45 1.72 -15.40
C HIS A 94 -3.81 0.25 -15.13
N ALA A 95 -4.98 -0.19 -15.59
CA ALA A 95 -5.41 -1.58 -15.41
C ALA A 95 -4.46 -2.55 -16.13
N ASP A 96 -4.05 -2.21 -17.36
CA ASP A 96 -3.14 -3.03 -18.15
C ASP A 96 -1.76 -3.16 -17.50
N ALA A 97 -1.27 -2.12 -16.83
CA ALA A 97 -0.02 -2.20 -16.09
C ALA A 97 -0.09 -3.23 -14.96
N TRP A 98 -1.21 -3.29 -14.23
CA TRP A 98 -1.42 -4.32 -13.21
C TRP A 98 -1.52 -5.71 -13.84
N THR A 99 -2.36 -5.90 -14.85
CA THR A 99 -2.53 -7.19 -15.53
C THR A 99 -1.22 -7.70 -16.11
N ASN A 100 -0.50 -6.86 -16.86
CA ASN A 100 0.73 -7.26 -17.52
C ASN A 100 1.85 -7.56 -16.53
N TYR A 101 2.02 -6.73 -15.50
CA TYR A 101 3.01 -6.99 -14.47
C TYR A 101 2.70 -8.26 -13.68
N PHE A 102 1.42 -8.49 -13.36
CA PHE A 102 1.02 -9.73 -12.67
C PHE A 102 1.30 -10.97 -13.49
N ALA A 103 0.99 -10.93 -14.80
CA ALA A 103 1.29 -12.03 -15.72
C ALA A 103 2.80 -12.31 -15.85
N LEU A 104 3.65 -11.29 -15.70
CA LEU A 104 5.11 -11.43 -15.79
C LEU A 104 5.76 -11.91 -14.49
N VAL A 105 5.21 -11.53 -13.33
CA VAL A 105 5.90 -11.65 -12.04
C VAL A 105 5.29 -12.70 -11.12
N PHE A 106 3.99 -12.97 -11.23
CA PHE A 106 3.27 -13.85 -10.32
C PHE A 106 2.75 -15.11 -11.02
N VAL A 107 2.66 -16.20 -10.26
CA VAL A 107 2.00 -17.43 -10.72
C VAL A 107 0.52 -17.12 -10.96
N PRO A 108 -0.03 -17.41 -12.15
CA PRO A 108 -1.44 -17.17 -12.43
C PRO A 108 -2.35 -17.99 -11.50
N SER A 109 -3.27 -17.31 -10.80
CA SER A 109 -4.27 -17.94 -9.93
C SER A 109 -5.71 -17.80 -10.46
N GLY A 110 -5.87 -17.24 -11.67
CA GLY A 110 -7.16 -16.95 -12.31
C GLY A 110 -7.23 -15.52 -12.86
N PRO A 111 -8.42 -15.04 -13.24
CA PRO A 111 -8.62 -13.65 -13.66
C PRO A 111 -8.25 -12.68 -12.54
N LEU A 112 -7.48 -11.65 -12.86
CA LEU A 112 -7.05 -10.64 -11.89
C LEU A 112 -8.22 -9.73 -11.49
N ASN A 113 -8.61 -9.77 -10.21
CA ASN A 113 -9.61 -8.86 -9.64
C ASN A 113 -8.91 -7.75 -8.87
N MET A 114 -8.92 -6.53 -9.41
CA MET A 114 -8.21 -5.40 -8.81
C MET A 114 -8.81 -4.89 -7.49
N ASP A 115 -10.10 -5.10 -7.25
CA ASP A 115 -10.71 -4.79 -5.94
C ASP A 115 -10.17 -5.75 -4.88
N GLN A 116 -10.07 -7.05 -5.20
CA GLN A 116 -9.49 -8.03 -4.29
C GLN A 116 -8.00 -7.75 -4.04
N VAL A 117 -7.22 -7.48 -5.10
CA VAL A 117 -5.81 -7.10 -4.99
C VAL A 117 -5.63 -5.87 -4.09
N SER A 118 -6.47 -4.85 -4.26
CA SER A 118 -6.46 -3.66 -3.41
C SER A 118 -6.74 -4.02 -1.94
N GLN A 119 -7.73 -4.86 -1.68
CA GLN A 119 -8.09 -5.28 -0.31
C GLN A 119 -6.98 -6.10 0.35
N ASP A 120 -6.40 -7.06 -0.39
CA ASP A 120 -5.31 -7.90 0.08
C ASP A 120 -4.08 -7.06 0.43
N ILE A 121 -3.70 -6.14 -0.47
CA ILE A 121 -2.56 -5.24 -0.25
C ILE A 121 -2.82 -4.32 0.95
N MET A 122 -4.00 -3.70 1.06
CA MET A 122 -4.33 -2.79 2.16
C MET A 122 -4.47 -3.51 3.52
N SER A 123 -4.75 -4.82 3.51
CA SER A 123 -4.78 -5.66 4.71
C SER A 123 -3.48 -6.40 4.98
N LEU A 124 -2.46 -6.21 4.13
CA LEU A 124 -1.19 -6.94 4.13
C LEU A 124 -1.35 -8.46 3.95
N ASN A 125 -2.48 -8.92 3.43
CA ASN A 125 -2.79 -10.33 3.22
C ASN A 125 -2.25 -10.83 1.86
N LEU A 126 -0.94 -11.02 1.77
CA LEU A 126 -0.27 -11.38 0.51
C LEU A 126 0.19 -12.84 0.42
N GLN A 127 -0.32 -13.71 1.29
CA GLN A 127 0.16 -15.09 1.42
C GLN A 127 -0.19 -15.98 0.23
N GLU A 128 -1.28 -15.68 -0.47
CA GLU A 128 -1.75 -16.43 -1.64
C GLU A 128 -1.02 -16.05 -2.94
N TYR A 129 -0.28 -14.94 -2.94
CA TYR A 129 0.48 -14.51 -4.11
C TYR A 129 1.83 -15.21 -4.12
N ARG A 130 2.15 -15.88 -5.23
CA ARG A 130 3.43 -16.58 -5.43
C ARG A 130 4.17 -15.98 -6.61
N LEU A 131 5.48 -15.78 -6.47
CA LEU A 131 6.31 -15.30 -7.57
C LEU A 131 6.50 -16.42 -8.60
N LEU A 132 6.45 -16.06 -9.88
CA LEU A 132 6.64 -16.99 -11.00
C LEU A 132 8.10 -17.44 -11.10
N ASP A 133 9.03 -16.49 -10.96
CA ASP A 133 10.46 -16.73 -11.08
C ASP A 133 11.10 -16.96 -9.70
N SER A 134 11.64 -18.16 -9.50
CA SER A 134 12.34 -18.55 -8.26
C SER A 134 13.78 -18.01 -8.15
N GLU A 135 14.34 -17.51 -9.26
CA GLU A 135 15.67 -16.91 -9.28
C GLU A 135 15.64 -15.48 -8.73
N LEU A 136 14.54 -14.76 -8.91
CA LEU A 136 14.35 -13.43 -8.32
C LEU A 136 14.38 -13.52 -6.79
N LYS A 137 15.39 -12.88 -6.18
CA LYS A 137 15.58 -12.82 -4.72
C LYS A 137 14.78 -11.67 -4.12
N VAL A 138 13.47 -11.67 -4.35
CA VAL A 138 12.55 -10.65 -3.84
C VAL A 138 11.38 -11.32 -3.14
N SER A 139 10.82 -10.62 -2.16
CA SER A 139 9.57 -10.96 -1.51
C SER A 139 8.38 -10.47 -2.34
N VAL A 140 7.20 -11.05 -2.08
CA VAL A 140 5.93 -10.58 -2.65
C VAL A 140 5.68 -9.10 -2.31
N PHE A 141 6.02 -8.67 -1.09
CA PHE A 141 5.93 -7.27 -0.70
C PHE A 141 6.82 -6.37 -1.57
N GLU A 142 8.06 -6.75 -1.85
CA GLU A 142 8.96 -6.00 -2.74
C GLU A 142 8.42 -5.97 -4.18
N ALA A 143 7.91 -7.10 -4.68
CA ALA A 143 7.34 -7.19 -6.02
C ALA A 143 6.12 -6.28 -6.20
N VAL A 144 5.18 -6.29 -5.24
CA VAL A 144 4.03 -5.37 -5.23
C VAL A 144 4.50 -3.91 -5.08
N THR A 145 5.50 -3.66 -4.24
CA THR A 145 6.04 -2.32 -4.02
C THR A 145 6.57 -1.69 -5.30
N CYS A 146 7.24 -2.45 -6.15
CA CYS A 146 7.79 -1.96 -7.41
C CYS A 146 6.71 -1.42 -8.35
N LEU A 147 5.58 -2.12 -8.47
CA LEU A 147 4.47 -1.67 -9.29
C LEU A 147 3.70 -0.52 -8.63
N LEU A 148 3.38 -0.65 -7.34
CA LEU A 148 2.66 0.37 -6.58
C LEU A 148 3.36 1.73 -6.65
N THR A 149 4.68 1.75 -6.45
CA THR A 149 5.49 2.97 -6.54
C THR A 149 5.57 3.51 -7.97
N SER A 150 5.56 2.64 -8.99
CA SER A 150 5.59 3.06 -10.40
C SER A 150 4.28 3.70 -10.83
N VAL A 151 3.13 3.13 -10.46
CA VAL A 151 1.80 3.71 -10.67
C VAL A 151 1.68 5.06 -9.95
N TRP A 152 2.04 5.08 -8.67
CA TRP A 152 2.06 6.31 -7.87
C TRP A 152 2.87 7.41 -8.53
N ARG A 153 4.10 7.11 -8.98
CA ARG A 153 4.96 8.08 -9.66
C ARG A 153 4.34 8.57 -10.96
N ALA A 154 3.76 7.69 -11.77
CA ALA A 154 3.11 8.10 -13.02
C ALA A 154 1.96 9.08 -12.79
N LYS A 155 1.15 8.88 -11.73
CA LYS A 155 0.07 9.82 -11.36
C LYS A 155 0.60 11.21 -11.00
N TRP A 156 1.67 11.29 -10.21
CA TRP A 156 2.24 12.60 -9.84
C TRP A 156 3.03 13.25 -10.96
N GLN A 157 3.68 12.47 -11.81
CA GLN A 157 4.36 12.98 -13.00
C GLN A 157 3.34 13.61 -13.96
N HIS A 158 2.15 13.04 -14.09
CA HIS A 158 1.06 13.70 -14.82
C HIS A 158 0.65 15.03 -14.18
N HIS A 159 0.48 15.05 -12.86
CA HIS A 159 0.02 16.25 -12.17
C HIS A 159 1.03 17.40 -12.21
N PHE A 160 2.32 17.12 -12.00
CA PHE A 160 3.36 18.15 -11.90
C PHE A 160 4.05 18.45 -13.22
N ASP A 161 4.23 17.44 -14.08
CA ASP A 161 5.04 17.55 -15.30
C ASP A 161 4.20 17.41 -16.58
N ALA A 162 2.87 17.30 -16.47
CA ALA A 162 1.94 17.10 -17.59
C ALA A 162 2.23 15.86 -18.47
N VAL A 163 2.96 14.86 -17.94
CA VAL A 163 3.28 13.63 -18.66
C VAL A 163 2.10 12.66 -18.56
N ALA A 164 1.54 12.23 -19.68
CA ALA A 164 0.46 11.24 -19.68
C ALA A 164 0.97 9.90 -19.13
N PRO A 165 0.20 9.21 -18.25
CA PRO A 165 0.55 7.86 -17.81
C PRO A 165 0.53 6.90 -18.99
N ASP A 166 1.58 6.11 -19.12
CA ASP A 166 1.70 5.03 -20.10
C ASP A 166 1.89 3.70 -19.37
N ASN A 167 1.08 2.70 -19.71
CA ASN A 167 1.07 1.40 -19.04
C ASN A 167 2.39 0.67 -19.23
N GLN A 168 2.98 0.72 -20.42
CA GLN A 168 4.25 0.05 -20.69
C GLN A 168 5.38 0.67 -19.86
N SER A 169 5.48 1.99 -19.85
CA SER A 169 6.46 2.73 -19.05
C SER A 169 6.33 2.48 -17.55
N ILE A 170 5.10 2.28 -17.03
CA ILE A 170 4.86 1.89 -15.64
C ILE A 170 5.42 0.49 -15.37
N VAL A 171 5.13 -0.48 -16.23
CA VAL A 171 5.60 -1.87 -16.10
C VAL A 171 7.12 -1.94 -16.22
N ASP A 172 7.72 -1.28 -17.21
CA ASP A 172 9.17 -1.26 -17.42
C ASP A 172 9.90 -0.71 -16.19
N ARG A 173 9.40 0.39 -15.62
CA ARG A 173 9.95 0.98 -14.40
C ARG A 173 9.82 0.03 -13.22
N ALA A 174 8.70 -0.66 -13.08
CA ALA A 174 8.49 -1.66 -12.04
C ALA A 174 9.47 -2.83 -12.19
N MET A 175 9.67 -3.35 -13.40
CA MET A 175 10.60 -4.45 -13.68
C MET A 175 12.06 -4.07 -13.46
N VAL A 176 12.46 -2.83 -13.80
CA VAL A 176 13.80 -2.31 -13.50
C VAL A 176 14.04 -2.28 -11.98
N ASN A 177 13.08 -1.74 -11.21
CA ASN A 177 13.18 -1.71 -9.76
C ASN A 177 13.20 -3.12 -9.14
N LEU A 178 12.40 -4.04 -9.69
CA LEU A 178 12.33 -5.43 -9.23
C LEU A 178 13.68 -6.13 -9.38
N ARG A 179 14.30 -6.02 -10.56
CA ARG A 179 15.62 -6.59 -10.85
C ARG A 179 16.70 -5.96 -9.97
N HIS A 180 16.63 -4.64 -9.75
CA HIS A 180 17.56 -3.95 -8.88
C HIS A 180 17.46 -4.45 -7.42
N LEU A 181 16.25 -4.57 -6.88
CA LEU A 181 16.04 -5.14 -5.53
C LEU A 181 16.52 -6.59 -5.44
N SER A 182 16.22 -7.40 -6.46
CA SER A 182 16.71 -8.78 -6.53
C SER A 182 18.25 -8.84 -6.45
N ALA A 183 18.95 -7.95 -7.16
CA ALA A 183 20.40 -7.89 -7.12
C ALA A 183 20.94 -7.47 -5.74
N LEU A 184 20.28 -6.51 -5.07
CA LEU A 184 20.68 -6.06 -3.74
C LEU A 184 20.44 -7.11 -2.64
N ASN A 185 19.47 -8.01 -2.82
CA ASN A 185 19.17 -9.07 -1.86
C ASN A 185 20.11 -10.29 -1.96
N ILE A 186 20.97 -10.33 -2.99
CA ILE A 186 22.06 -11.33 -3.10
C ILE A 186 23.26 -10.96 -2.19
N LEU A 187 23.35 -9.68 -1.77
CA LEU A 187 24.37 -9.14 -0.88
C LEU A 187 23.93 -9.19 0.60
#